data_AF-A0A423PZF7-F1
#
_entry.id   AF-A0A423PZF7-F1
#
_cell.length_a   1.000
_cell.length_b   1.000
_cell.length_c   1.000
_cell.angle_alpha   90.00
_cell.angle_beta   90.00
_cell.angle_gamma   90.00
#
_symmetry.space_group_name_H-M   'P 1'
#
loop_
_entity.id
_entity.type
_entity.pdbx_description
1 polymer ?
#
loop_
_entity_poly.entity_id
_entity_poly.type
_entity_poly.pdbx_seq_one_letter_code
_entity_poly.pdbx_strand_id
1 'polypeptide(L)'
;MSVSDSRRLDPEKLDPEALDAEAYHRVVGPALQVAADIAAKRGHPTLHDDMPAMLALVEMISHLAERYGADHPERVKDAEVLDNAATGACVMVFQQAEMPGDAIGQCLAALETAHRQLHEHEVLESARPFIAMAFSHLEDDERDAARHCLEQAGQRIVAEIENWQTQVH
;
A
#
# COMPACT_ATOMS: atom_id res chain seq x y z
N MET A 1 16.41 -15.85 27.86
CA MET A 1 15.50 -15.93 26.70
C MET A 1 15.57 -14.58 26.02
N SER A 2 16.35 -14.48 24.95
CA SER A 2 16.52 -13.23 24.22
C SER A 2 15.23 -12.92 23.48
N VAL A 3 14.73 -11.71 23.70
CA VAL A 3 13.69 -11.06 22.90
C VAL A 3 14.23 -10.98 21.49
N SER A 4 13.57 -11.62 20.52
CA SER A 4 13.88 -11.45 19.10
C SER A 4 13.78 -9.96 18.78
N ASP A 5 14.93 -9.41 18.43
CA ASP A 5 15.11 -8.08 17.90
C ASP A 5 14.14 -7.92 16.73
N SER A 6 13.20 -6.99 16.89
CA SER A 6 12.25 -6.63 15.85
C SER A 6 13.05 -6.30 14.60
N ARG A 7 12.79 -7.01 13.49
CA ARG A 7 13.28 -6.65 12.16
C ARG A 7 12.86 -5.22 11.87
N ARG A 8 13.69 -4.25 12.27
CA ARG A 8 13.62 -2.90 11.72
C ARG A 8 13.90 -3.07 10.24
N LEU A 9 12.88 -2.86 9.41
CA LEU A 9 13.07 -2.74 7.98
C LEU A 9 14.13 -1.65 7.79
N ASP A 10 15.26 -2.06 7.22
CA ASP A 10 16.36 -1.17 6.91
C ASP A 10 16.02 -0.54 5.56
N PRO A 11 15.58 0.73 5.50
CA PRO A 11 15.12 1.34 4.26
C PRO A 11 16.24 1.41 3.20
N GLU A 12 17.51 1.31 3.61
CA GLU A 12 18.67 1.23 2.70
C GLU A 12 18.80 -0.14 2.02
N LYS A 13 18.10 -1.17 2.50
CA LYS A 13 18.10 -2.53 1.92
C LYS A 13 16.88 -2.84 1.07
N LEU A 14 15.90 -1.96 1.06
CA LEU A 14 14.74 -2.08 0.19
C LEU A 14 15.11 -1.48 -1.16
N ASP A 15 15.29 -2.34 -2.16
CA ASP A 15 15.49 -1.91 -3.54
C ASP A 15 14.11 -1.71 -4.19
N PRO A 16 13.68 -0.46 -4.47
CA PRO A 16 12.40 -0.19 -5.11
C PRO A 16 12.32 -0.72 -6.55
N GLU A 17 13.46 -1.07 -7.18
CA GLU A 17 13.54 -1.71 -8.48
C GLU A 17 13.63 -3.25 -8.40
N ALA A 18 13.51 -3.83 -7.20
CA ALA A 18 13.57 -5.28 -7.01
C ALA A 18 12.40 -6.03 -7.68
N LEU A 19 11.26 -5.37 -7.87
CA LEU A 19 10.13 -5.92 -8.63
C LEU A 19 10.44 -5.84 -10.12
N ASP A 20 10.19 -6.95 -10.84
CA ASP A 20 10.16 -6.87 -12.30
C ASP A 20 9.05 -5.91 -12.77
N ALA A 21 9.20 -5.40 -14.00
CA ALA A 21 8.31 -4.39 -14.54
C ALA A 21 6.85 -4.85 -14.62
N GLU A 22 6.60 -6.13 -14.85
CA GLU A 22 5.25 -6.67 -14.94
C GLU A 22 4.57 -6.66 -13.58
N ALA A 23 5.24 -7.20 -12.56
CA ALA A 23 4.77 -7.19 -11.18
C ALA A 23 4.56 -5.75 -10.68
N TYR A 24 5.49 -4.84 -10.98
CA TYR A 24 5.34 -3.43 -10.65
C TYR A 24 4.08 -2.82 -11.29
N HIS A 25 3.83 -3.07 -12.58
CA HIS A 25 2.67 -2.53 -13.30
C HIS A 25 1.34 -3.21 -12.95
N ARG A 26 1.36 -4.37 -12.28
CA ARG A 26 0.16 -5.06 -11.78
C ARG A 26 -0.10 -4.79 -10.30
N VAL A 27 0.91 -4.46 -9.51
CA VAL A 27 0.79 -4.34 -8.05
C VAL A 27 0.98 -2.90 -7.56
N VAL A 28 2.14 -2.30 -7.84
CA VAL A 28 2.55 -1.04 -7.20
C VAL A 28 2.05 0.18 -7.97
N GLY A 29 2.33 0.25 -9.27
CA GLY A 29 2.08 1.45 -10.09
C GLY A 29 0.62 1.93 -10.05
N PRO A 30 -0.38 1.06 -10.31
CA PRO A 30 -1.79 1.44 -10.29
C PRO A 30 -2.26 1.94 -8.91
N ALA A 31 -1.85 1.26 -7.83
CA ALA A 31 -2.21 1.64 -6.47
C ALA A 31 -1.58 2.98 -6.07
N LEU A 32 -0.31 3.19 -6.42
CA LEU A 32 0.41 4.45 -6.18
C LEU A 32 -0.27 5.63 -6.87
N GLN A 33 -0.64 5.46 -8.15
CA GLN A 33 -1.34 6.48 -8.91
C GLN A 33 -2.67 6.85 -8.23
N VAL A 34 -3.48 5.86 -7.85
CA VAL A 34 -4.78 6.10 -7.22
C VAL A 34 -4.65 6.76 -5.85
N ALA A 35 -3.70 6.31 -5.02
CA ALA A 35 -3.48 6.90 -3.70
C ALA A 35 -3.06 8.38 -3.83
N ALA A 36 -2.16 8.70 -4.76
CA ALA A 36 -1.75 10.08 -5.04
C ALA A 36 -2.94 10.94 -5.53
N ASP A 37 -3.77 10.41 -6.44
CA ASP A 37 -4.98 11.10 -6.92
C ASP A 37 -5.97 11.38 -5.78
N ILE A 38 -6.12 10.45 -4.82
CA ILE A 38 -6.97 10.61 -3.64
C ILE A 38 -6.42 11.72 -2.73
N ALA A 39 -5.13 11.70 -2.42
CA ALA A 39 -4.49 12.72 -1.60
C ALA A 39 -4.63 14.13 -2.22
N ALA A 40 -4.41 14.24 -3.53
CA ALA A 40 -4.59 15.49 -4.26
C ALA A 40 -6.04 16.00 -4.19
N LYS A 41 -7.04 15.13 -4.37
CA LYS A 41 -8.47 15.48 -4.25
C LYS A 41 -8.84 15.95 -2.84
N ARG A 42 -8.12 15.50 -1.82
CA ARG A 42 -8.28 15.89 -0.41
C ARG A 42 -7.53 17.17 -0.05
N GLY A 43 -6.79 17.75 -0.99
CA GLY A 43 -6.07 19.02 -0.81
C GLY A 43 -4.63 18.85 -0.33
N HIS A 44 -4.09 17.63 -0.32
CA HIS A 44 -2.70 17.37 0.02
C HIS A 44 -1.83 17.46 -1.25
N PRO A 45 -0.80 18.32 -1.28
CA PRO A 45 0.02 18.53 -2.48
C PRO A 45 0.88 17.32 -2.83
N THR A 46 1.15 16.46 -1.85
CA THR A 46 1.90 15.22 -2.02
C THR A 46 1.28 14.12 -1.19
N LEU A 47 1.51 12.85 -1.59
CA LEU A 47 0.87 11.70 -0.95
C LEU A 47 1.30 11.51 0.51
N HIS A 48 2.57 11.78 0.85
CA HIS A 48 3.07 11.60 2.22
C HIS A 48 2.38 12.50 3.26
N ASP A 49 1.75 13.60 2.81
CA ASP A 49 1.02 14.54 3.66
C ASP A 49 -0.38 14.03 4.06
N ASP A 50 -0.88 12.95 3.46
CA ASP A 50 -2.22 12.39 3.68
C ASP A 50 -2.14 10.96 4.23
N MET A 51 -2.18 10.83 5.57
CA MET A 51 -2.05 9.54 6.24
C MET A 51 -3.14 8.52 5.84
N PRO A 52 -4.45 8.86 5.77
CA PRO A 52 -5.46 7.97 5.21
C PRO A 52 -5.15 7.46 3.80
N ALA A 53 -4.63 8.31 2.90
CA ALA A 53 -4.27 7.90 1.55
C ALA A 53 -3.00 7.02 1.52
N MET A 54 -2.03 7.27 2.39
CA MET A 54 -0.88 6.37 2.59
C MET A 54 -1.31 5.00 3.11
N LEU A 55 -2.27 4.93 4.03
CA LEU A 55 -2.81 3.65 4.52
C LEU A 55 -3.61 2.92 3.44
N ALA A 56 -4.34 3.65 2.60
CA ALA A 56 -4.99 3.09 1.43
C ALA A 56 -3.97 2.51 0.42
N LEU A 57 -2.84 3.19 0.21
CA LEU A 57 -1.75 2.67 -0.62
C LEU A 57 -1.23 1.32 -0.10
N VAL A 58 -0.94 1.25 1.20
CA VAL A 58 -0.44 0.02 1.86
C VAL A 58 -1.43 -1.12 1.69
N GLU A 59 -2.71 -0.88 1.96
CA GLU A 59 -3.76 -1.90 1.85
C GLU A 59 -3.95 -2.41 0.41
N MET A 60 -4.02 -1.49 -0.56
CA MET A 60 -4.17 -1.86 -1.97
C MET A 60 -2.99 -2.68 -2.46
N ILE A 61 -1.75 -2.24 -2.18
CA ILE A 61 -0.55 -2.97 -2.61
C ILE A 61 -0.48 -4.35 -1.95
N SER A 62 -0.75 -4.44 -0.64
CA SER A 62 -0.67 -5.71 0.09
C SER A 62 -1.62 -6.76 -0.50
N HIS A 63 -2.87 -6.37 -0.79
CA HIS A 63 -3.85 -7.28 -1.38
C HIS A 63 -3.62 -7.58 -2.86
N LEU A 64 -3.09 -6.62 -3.64
CA LEU A 64 -2.68 -6.90 -5.03
C LEU A 64 -1.48 -7.85 -5.06
N ALA A 65 -0.50 -7.67 -4.18
CA ALA A 65 0.68 -8.53 -4.07
C ALA A 65 0.30 -9.95 -3.66
N GLU A 66 -0.59 -10.11 -2.67
CA GLU A 66 -1.13 -11.40 -2.24
C GLU A 66 -1.79 -12.15 -3.42
N ARG A 67 -2.64 -11.46 -4.18
CA ARG A 67 -3.33 -12.04 -5.34
C ARG A 67 -2.37 -12.38 -6.47
N TYR A 68 -1.45 -11.49 -6.77
CA TYR A 68 -0.42 -11.72 -7.79
C TYR A 68 0.43 -12.96 -7.45
N GLY A 69 0.88 -13.08 -6.20
CA GLY A 69 1.64 -14.25 -5.74
C GLY A 69 0.83 -15.56 -5.79
N ALA A 70 -0.48 -15.49 -5.53
CA ALA A 70 -1.36 -16.66 -5.59
C ALA A 70 -1.61 -17.14 -7.03
N ASP A 71 -1.78 -16.21 -7.98
CA ASP A 71 -2.09 -16.52 -9.38
C ASP A 71 -0.83 -16.82 -10.22
N HIS A 72 0.35 -16.38 -9.76
CA HIS A 72 1.67 -16.63 -10.37
C HIS A 72 2.61 -17.43 -9.45
N PRO A 73 2.24 -18.66 -9.04
CA PRO A 73 3.04 -19.44 -8.09
C PRO A 73 4.42 -19.83 -8.62
N GLU A 74 4.69 -19.73 -9.91
CA GLU A 74 6.03 -19.91 -10.49
C GLU A 74 7.02 -18.80 -10.09
N ARG A 75 6.53 -17.65 -9.62
CA ARG A 75 7.32 -16.50 -9.19
C ARG A 75 7.65 -16.50 -7.68
N VAL A 76 7.70 -17.67 -7.03
CA VAL A 76 8.07 -17.81 -5.59
C VAL A 76 9.36 -17.07 -5.22
N LYS A 77 10.30 -16.93 -6.16
CA LYS A 77 11.56 -16.22 -5.92
C LYS A 77 11.36 -14.74 -5.60
N ASP A 78 10.24 -14.18 -6.02
CA ASP A 78 9.87 -12.79 -5.81
C ASP A 78 8.94 -12.63 -4.61
N ALA A 79 8.62 -13.71 -3.88
CA ALA A 79 7.69 -13.67 -2.75
C ALA A 79 8.14 -12.67 -1.66
N GLU A 80 9.42 -12.68 -1.30
CA GLU A 80 9.96 -11.72 -0.32
C GLU A 80 9.91 -10.28 -0.87
N VAL A 81 10.06 -10.09 -2.17
CA VAL A 81 9.98 -8.77 -2.81
C VAL A 81 8.53 -8.27 -2.83
N LEU A 82 7.58 -9.14 -3.17
CA LEU A 82 6.14 -8.86 -3.16
C LEU A 82 5.64 -8.56 -1.75
N ASP A 83 6.08 -9.31 -0.75
CA ASP A 83 5.77 -9.08 0.67
C ASP A 83 6.22 -7.69 1.14
N ASN A 84 7.30 -7.16 0.56
CA ASN A 84 7.86 -5.84 0.88
C ASN A 84 7.41 -4.72 -0.07
N ALA A 85 6.55 -5.01 -1.06
CA ALA A 85 6.17 -4.05 -2.10
C ALA A 85 5.49 -2.80 -1.52
N ALA A 86 4.62 -2.97 -0.53
CA ALA A 86 3.93 -1.85 0.13
C ALA A 86 4.92 -0.94 0.87
N THR A 87 5.87 -1.53 1.60
CA THR A 87 6.92 -0.79 2.29
C THR A 87 7.83 -0.07 1.31
N GLY A 88 8.27 -0.74 0.23
CA GLY A 88 9.07 -0.15 -0.83
C GLY A 88 8.39 1.06 -1.47
N ALA A 89 7.10 0.95 -1.77
CA ALA A 89 6.31 2.07 -2.30
C ALA A 89 6.24 3.25 -1.31
N CYS A 90 6.07 2.98 -0.01
CA CYS A 90 6.08 4.03 1.01
C CYS A 90 7.44 4.72 1.10
N VAL A 91 8.54 3.96 1.05
CA VAL A 91 9.91 4.51 1.01
C VAL A 91 10.08 5.43 -0.19
N MET A 92 9.66 5.01 -1.39
CA MET A 92 9.72 5.83 -2.60
C MET A 92 8.96 7.15 -2.43
N VAL A 93 7.75 7.11 -1.86
CA VAL A 93 6.92 8.30 -1.61
C VAL A 93 7.64 9.26 -0.65
N PHE A 94 8.24 8.76 0.43
CA PHE A 94 8.95 9.59 1.39
C PHE A 94 10.28 10.15 0.85
N GLN A 95 11.01 9.35 0.04
CA GLN A 95 12.22 9.82 -0.65
C GLN A 95 11.90 10.91 -1.67
N GLN A 96 10.79 10.79 -2.41
CA GLN A 96 10.34 11.81 -3.34
C GLN A 96 9.95 13.12 -2.63
N ALA A 97 9.53 13.03 -1.37
CA ALA A 97 9.29 14.18 -0.50
C ALA A 97 10.58 14.74 0.15
N GLU A 98 11.75 14.24 -0.24
CA GLU A 98 13.07 14.65 0.29
C GLU A 98 13.20 14.50 1.82
N MET A 99 12.48 13.53 2.41
CA MET A 99 12.54 13.27 3.84
C MET A 99 13.90 12.66 4.23
N PRO A 100 14.47 13.03 5.39
CA PRO A 100 15.69 12.41 5.87
C PRO A 100 15.44 10.96 6.32
N GLY A 101 16.43 10.09 6.15
CA GLY A 101 16.26 8.64 6.35
C GLY A 101 15.80 8.23 7.75
N ASP A 102 16.16 8.98 8.79
CA ASP A 102 15.68 8.77 10.15
C ASP A 102 14.18 9.08 10.30
N ALA A 103 13.68 10.12 9.64
CA ALA A 103 12.25 10.42 9.56
C ALA A 103 11.49 9.37 8.76
N ILE A 104 12.06 8.89 7.64
CA ILE A 104 11.47 7.78 6.85
C ILE A 104 11.23 6.56 7.74
N GLY A 105 12.24 6.14 8.50
CA GLY A 105 12.12 5.00 9.41
C GLY A 105 11.03 5.17 10.47
N GLN A 106 10.86 6.38 11.01
CA GLN A 106 9.80 6.67 11.99
C GLN A 106 8.40 6.64 11.34
N CYS A 107 8.26 7.24 10.16
CA CYS A 107 7.00 7.27 9.42
C CYS A 107 6.56 5.87 8.99
N LEU A 108 7.48 5.01 8.53
CA LEU A 108 7.18 3.62 8.21
C LEU A 108 6.69 2.85 9.43
N ALA A 109 7.41 2.94 10.56
CA ALA A 109 7.01 2.26 11.79
C ALA A 109 5.62 2.72 12.29
N ALA A 110 5.31 4.01 12.12
CA ALA A 110 3.99 4.56 12.43
C ALA A 110 2.90 4.03 11.48
N LEU A 111 3.17 3.99 10.17
CA LEU A 111 2.24 3.43 9.18
C LEU A 111 1.96 1.96 9.41
N GLU A 112 2.99 1.14 9.64
CA GLU A 112 2.83 -0.29 9.97
C GLU A 112 1.98 -0.49 11.22
N THR A 113 2.19 0.34 12.24
CA THR A 113 1.42 0.26 13.48
C THR A 113 -0.03 0.66 13.26
N ALA A 114 -0.28 1.74 12.53
CA ALA A 114 -1.64 2.19 12.21
C ALA A 114 -2.37 1.17 11.32
N HIS A 115 -1.72 0.65 10.29
CA HIS A 115 -2.28 -0.38 9.40
C HIS A 115 -2.64 -1.66 10.15
N ARG A 116 -1.76 -2.13 11.05
CA ARG A 116 -2.06 -3.27 11.94
C ARG A 116 -3.29 -3.01 12.81
N GLN A 117 -3.42 -1.82 13.41
CA GLN A 117 -4.60 -1.47 14.21
C GLN A 117 -5.88 -1.49 13.38
N LEU A 118 -5.85 -0.97 12.14
CA LEU A 118 -7.02 -1.00 11.27
C LEU A 118 -7.46 -2.43 10.94
N HIS A 119 -6.52 -3.36 10.75
CA HIS A 119 -6.84 -4.78 10.58
C HIS A 119 -7.40 -5.43 11.85
N GLU A 120 -6.80 -5.19 13.01
CA GLU A 120 -7.26 -5.73 14.29
C GLU A 120 -8.70 -5.32 14.62
N HIS A 121 -9.12 -4.15 14.12
CA HIS A 121 -10.46 -3.60 14.29
C HIS A 121 -11.37 -3.83 13.07
N GLU A 122 -10.95 -4.63 12.08
CA GLU A 122 -11.72 -4.97 10.87
C GLU A 122 -12.23 -3.74 10.08
N VAL A 123 -11.46 -2.64 10.09
CA VAL A 123 -11.90 -1.35 9.53
C VAL A 123 -11.95 -1.37 8.00
N LEU A 124 -11.10 -2.17 7.35
CA LEU A 124 -10.81 -2.08 5.91
C LEU A 124 -11.55 -3.11 5.04
N GLU A 125 -12.39 -3.95 5.64
CA GLU A 125 -12.98 -5.13 5.00
C GLU A 125 -13.86 -4.79 3.77
N SER A 126 -14.51 -3.63 3.76
CA SER A 126 -15.43 -3.27 2.66
C SER A 126 -14.73 -2.89 1.35
N ALA A 127 -13.42 -2.64 1.39
CA ALA A 127 -12.62 -2.30 0.23
C ALA A 127 -12.11 -3.53 -0.53
N ARG A 128 -11.95 -4.68 0.17
CA ARG A 128 -11.37 -5.91 -0.40
C ARG A 128 -12.02 -6.40 -1.70
N PRO A 129 -13.37 -6.40 -1.86
CA PRO A 129 -13.99 -6.81 -3.12
C PRO A 129 -13.57 -5.94 -4.31
N PHE A 130 -13.34 -4.65 -4.09
CA PHE A 130 -12.93 -3.73 -5.15
C PHE A 130 -11.48 -3.93 -5.55
N ILE A 131 -10.60 -4.19 -4.58
CA ILE A 131 -9.19 -4.54 -4.86
C ILE A 131 -9.13 -5.87 -5.64
N ALA A 132 -9.98 -6.84 -5.28
CA ALA A 132 -10.11 -8.09 -6.00
C ALA A 132 -10.54 -7.90 -7.46
N MET A 133 -11.59 -7.09 -7.69
CA MET A 133 -12.05 -6.76 -9.04
C MET A 133 -10.99 -6.00 -9.83
N ALA A 134 -10.29 -5.06 -9.20
CA ALA A 134 -9.19 -4.34 -9.82
C ALA A 134 -8.12 -5.29 -10.32
N PHE A 135 -7.75 -6.29 -9.52
CA PHE A 135 -6.77 -7.31 -9.90
C PHE A 135 -7.23 -8.09 -11.15
N SER A 136 -8.49 -8.55 -11.19
CA SER A 136 -9.03 -9.23 -12.37
C SER A 136 -8.97 -8.36 -13.64
N HIS A 137 -9.33 -7.08 -13.54
CA HIS A 137 -9.20 -6.15 -14.68
C HIS A 137 -7.74 -5.91 -15.07
N LEU A 138 -6.82 -5.91 -14.12
CA LEU A 138 -5.39 -5.82 -14.41
C LEU A 138 -4.92 -7.05 -15.19
N GLU A 139 -5.37 -8.25 -14.81
CA GLU A 139 -5.08 -9.51 -15.53
C GLU A 139 -5.54 -9.47 -16.99
N ASP A 140 -6.72 -8.92 -17.24
CA ASP A 140 -7.30 -8.76 -18.58
C ASP A 140 -6.78 -7.50 -19.33
N ASP A 141 -5.78 -6.80 -18.77
CA ASP A 141 -5.22 -5.52 -19.26
C ASP A 141 -6.26 -4.38 -19.45
N GLU A 142 -7.39 -4.45 -18.76
CA GLU A 142 -8.45 -3.45 -18.71
C GLU A 142 -8.10 -2.32 -17.72
N ARG A 143 -7.06 -1.55 -18.04
CA ARG A 143 -6.43 -0.56 -17.13
C ARG A 143 -7.39 0.50 -16.57
N ASP A 144 -8.33 0.99 -17.38
CA ASP A 144 -9.30 1.99 -16.92
C ASP A 144 -10.31 1.42 -15.91
N ALA A 145 -10.76 0.18 -16.13
CA ALA A 145 -11.68 -0.52 -15.22
C ALA A 145 -10.98 -0.87 -13.91
N ALA A 146 -9.73 -1.33 -13.99
CA ALA A 146 -8.87 -1.55 -12.83
C ALA A 146 -8.70 -0.27 -12.00
N ARG A 147 -8.36 0.84 -12.65
CA ARG A 147 -8.20 2.14 -11.99
C ARG A 147 -9.49 2.57 -11.29
N HIS A 148 -10.64 2.40 -11.94
CA HIS A 148 -11.94 2.72 -11.32
C HIS A 148 -12.20 1.89 -10.05
N CYS A 149 -11.91 0.59 -10.08
CA CYS A 149 -12.07 -0.28 -8.92
C CYS A 149 -11.11 0.11 -7.78
N LEU A 150 -9.85 0.42 -8.09
CA LEU A 150 -8.91 0.92 -7.08
C LEU A 150 -9.32 2.27 -6.51
N GLU A 151 -9.84 3.20 -7.32
CA GLU A 151 -10.38 4.47 -6.82
C GLU A 151 -11.52 4.25 -5.83
N GLN A 152 -12.43 3.30 -6.12
CA GLN A 152 -13.51 2.93 -5.21
C GLN A 152 -12.98 2.30 -3.92
N ALA A 153 -11.99 1.41 -4.01
CA ALA A 153 -11.33 0.81 -2.85
C ALA A 153 -10.68 1.87 -1.97
N GLY A 154 -9.83 2.73 -2.55
CA GLY A 154 -9.11 3.77 -1.82
C GLY A 154 -10.04 4.80 -1.17
N GLN A 155 -11.12 5.22 -1.84
CA GLN A 155 -12.12 6.12 -1.25
C GLN A 155 -12.85 5.48 -0.06
N ARG A 156 -13.15 4.18 -0.14
CA ARG A 156 -13.76 3.45 0.99
C ARG A 156 -12.83 3.35 2.18
N ILE A 157 -11.58 2.94 1.95
CA ILE A 157 -10.56 2.85 3.00
C ILE A 157 -10.44 4.19 3.73
N VAL A 158 -10.29 5.30 2.99
CA VAL A 158 -10.18 6.63 3.58
C VAL A 158 -11.43 6.96 4.42
N ALA A 159 -12.63 6.76 3.87
CA ALA A 159 -13.87 7.04 4.59
C ALA A 159 -14.05 6.16 5.85
N GLU A 160 -13.64 4.90 5.79
CA GLU A 160 -13.70 3.97 6.93
C GLU A 160 -12.72 4.37 8.03
N ILE A 161 -11.50 4.74 7.67
CA ILE A 161 -10.50 5.28 8.61
C ILE A 161 -11.04 6.53 9.30
N GLU A 162 -11.60 7.47 8.54
CA GLU A 162 -12.17 8.71 9.10
C GLU A 162 -13.35 8.41 10.03
N ASN A 163 -14.27 7.56 9.62
CA ASN A 163 -15.41 7.15 10.44
C ASN A 163 -14.95 6.47 11.74
N TRP A 164 -13.98 5.56 11.66
CA TRP A 164 -13.41 4.88 12.82
C TRP A 164 -12.75 5.87 13.80
N GLN A 165 -11.97 6.84 13.28
CA GLN A 165 -11.35 7.88 14.10
C GLN A 165 -12.38 8.72 14.86
N THR A 166 -13.56 8.99 14.29
CA THR A 166 -14.64 9.71 14.98
C THR A 166 -15.38 8.91 16.05
N GLN A 167 -15.21 7.59 16.10
CA GLN A 167 -15.87 6.70 17.07
C GLN A 167 -14.96 6.33 18.24
N VAL A 168 -13.65 6.37 18.04
CA VAL A 168 -12.63 6.04 19.05
C VAL A 168 -12.21 7.27 19.87
N HIS A 169 -12.62 8.47 19.44
CA HIS A 169 -12.41 9.76 20.11
C HIS A 169 -13.73 10.43 20.52
#